data_AF-A0A6J8EK35-F1
#
_entry.id   AF-A0A6J8EK35-F1
#
_cell.length_a   1.000
_cell.length_b   1.000
_cell.length_c   1.000
_cell.angle_alpha   90.00
_cell.angle_beta   90.00
_cell.angle_gamma   90.00
#
_symmetry.space_group_name_H-M   'P 1'
#
loop_
_entity.id
_entity.type
_entity.pdbx_description
1 polymer ?
#
loop_
_entity_poly.entity_id
_entity_poly.type
_entity_poly.pdbx_seq_one_letter_code
_entity_poly.pdbx_strand_id
1 'polypeptide(L)'
;MNALKFYLSTSKYVMQANFADRDSWSELYRYLPYLRQALSCCVCRNIVKNPMGPSHKVCQHFVCKECVEKPMTIKPQCSWCKKRESFEESTQLRMVVSCFKKICEYVMSSPIGTDLQEQAHNGETNSLVTILEEGVDFEDDYQSPPVIPNYNAFPGSNIHSRATSRIRNRFKGQTYEK
;
A
#
# COMPACT_ATOMS: atom_id res chain seq x y z
N MET A 1 -3.26 7.79 14.39
CA MET A 1 -2.69 7.99 13.05
C MET A 1 -3.45 7.10 12.09
N ASN A 2 -4.02 7.61 10.98
CA ASN A 2 -4.85 6.80 10.09
C ASN A 2 -4.05 6.33 8.88
N ALA A 3 -3.69 5.05 8.87
CA ALA A 3 -2.86 4.43 7.85
C ALA A 3 -3.43 4.61 6.44
N LEU A 4 -4.75 4.49 6.26
CA LEU A 4 -5.39 4.66 4.95
C LEU A 4 -5.22 6.09 4.43
N LYS A 5 -5.34 7.11 5.29
CA LYS A 5 -5.14 8.51 4.89
C LYS A 5 -3.70 8.75 4.41
N PHE A 6 -2.72 8.23 5.15
CA PHE A 6 -1.32 8.32 4.72
C PHE A 6 -1.08 7.58 3.41
N TYR A 7 -1.64 6.38 3.25
CA TYR A 7 -1.54 5.62 2.02
C TYR A 7 -2.11 6.37 0.81
N LEU A 8 -3.31 6.94 0.93
CA LEU A 8 -3.93 7.71 -0.16
C LEU A 8 -3.12 8.96 -0.51
N SER A 9 -2.61 9.69 0.49
CA SER A 9 -1.74 10.84 0.25
C SER A 9 -0.44 10.42 -0.44
N THR A 10 0.27 9.42 0.08
CA THR A 10 1.51 8.91 -0.54
C THR A 10 1.26 8.46 -1.97
N SER A 11 0.18 7.70 -2.21
CA SER A 11 -0.20 7.24 -3.56
C SER A 11 -0.46 8.40 -4.50
N LYS A 12 -1.17 9.44 -4.05
CA LYS A 12 -1.39 10.64 -4.84
C LYS A 12 -0.08 11.29 -5.26
N TYR A 13 0.86 11.50 -4.34
CA TYR A 13 2.15 12.12 -4.66
C TYR A 13 2.99 11.27 -5.61
N VAL A 14 3.05 9.95 -5.39
CA VAL A 14 3.77 9.03 -6.29
C VAL A 14 3.18 9.06 -7.70
N MET A 15 1.85 9.08 -7.84
CA MET A 15 1.18 9.05 -9.15
C MET A 15 1.23 10.41 -9.88
N GLN A 16 1.43 11.50 -9.14
CA GLN A 16 1.54 12.86 -9.69
C GLN A 16 2.99 13.32 -9.88
N ALA A 17 3.96 12.51 -9.45
CA ALA A 17 5.37 12.84 -9.52
C ALA A 17 5.81 13.03 -10.97
N ASN A 18 6.51 14.13 -11.22
CA ASN A 18 7.21 14.38 -12.46
C ASN A 18 8.66 13.92 -12.29
N PHE A 19 9.08 12.90 -13.03
CA PHE A 19 10.44 12.35 -12.91
C PHE A 19 11.54 13.33 -13.33
N ALA A 20 11.22 14.38 -14.10
CA ALA A 20 12.17 15.41 -14.47
C ALA A 20 12.36 16.49 -13.37
N ASP A 21 11.47 16.53 -12.38
CA ASP A 21 11.45 17.55 -11.33
C ASP A 21 11.42 16.91 -9.94
N ARG A 22 12.52 17.00 -9.20
CA ARG A 22 12.65 16.38 -7.87
C ARG A 22 11.71 17.00 -6.83
N ASP A 23 11.37 18.27 -6.96
CA ASP A 23 10.49 18.94 -6.01
C ASP A 23 9.07 18.38 -6.06
N SER A 24 8.67 17.82 -7.21
CA SER A 24 7.35 17.21 -7.41
C SER A 24 7.07 15.99 -6.52
N TRP A 25 8.12 15.34 -5.99
CA TRP A 25 8.00 14.19 -5.09
C TRP A 25 8.67 14.38 -3.72
N SER A 26 9.07 15.60 -3.38
CA SER A 26 9.62 15.97 -2.07
C SER A 26 8.71 15.61 -0.88
N GLU A 27 7.39 15.63 -1.08
CA GLU A 27 6.41 15.23 -0.06
C GLU A 27 6.54 13.75 0.35
N LEU A 28 7.20 12.90 -0.44
CA LEU A 28 7.47 11.51 -0.05
C LEU A 28 8.34 11.43 1.21
N TYR A 29 9.31 12.34 1.38
CA TYR A 29 10.15 12.42 2.59
C TYR A 29 9.33 12.67 3.86
N ARG A 30 8.18 13.32 3.72
CA ARG A 30 7.25 13.56 4.82
C ARG A 30 6.31 12.37 5.01
N TYR A 31 5.64 11.90 3.95
CA TYR A 31 4.53 10.97 4.08
C TYR A 31 4.94 9.50 4.23
N LEU A 32 6.02 9.04 3.59
CA LEU A 32 6.46 7.65 3.70
C LEU A 32 6.82 7.25 5.14
N PRO A 33 7.59 8.04 5.92
CA PRO A 33 7.87 7.72 7.32
C PRO A 33 6.60 7.59 8.18
N TYR A 34 5.63 8.49 8.00
CA TYR A 34 4.36 8.40 8.72
C TYR A 34 3.52 7.21 8.28
N LEU A 35 3.51 6.89 6.99
CA LEU A 35 2.84 5.69 6.49
C LEU A 35 3.45 4.43 7.08
N ARG A 36 4.79 4.27 7.01
CA ARG A 36 5.51 3.16 7.63
C ARG A 36 5.14 3.07 9.11
N GLN A 37 5.24 4.17 9.86
CA GLN A 37 4.94 4.17 11.29
C GLN A 37 3.47 3.80 11.58
N ALA A 38 2.52 4.20 10.74
CA ALA A 38 1.11 3.81 10.87
C ALA A 38 0.88 2.31 10.61
N LEU A 39 1.80 1.67 9.89
CA LEU A 39 1.81 0.23 9.58
C LEU A 39 2.72 -0.57 10.53
N SER A 40 3.38 0.06 11.49
CA SER A 40 4.25 -0.62 12.44
C SER A 40 3.45 -1.32 13.56
N CYS A 41 3.88 -2.53 13.90
CA CYS A 41 3.38 -3.24 15.07
C CYS A 41 3.77 -2.51 16.37
N CYS A 42 2.80 -2.32 17.27
CA CYS A 42 3.02 -1.68 18.58
C CYS A 42 3.87 -2.51 19.56
N VAL A 43 4.30 -3.71 19.17
CA VAL A 43 5.18 -4.60 19.94
C VAL A 43 6.54 -4.70 19.26
N CYS A 44 6.61 -5.36 18.08
CA CYS A 44 7.88 -5.66 17.40
C CYS A 44 8.43 -4.54 16.53
N ARG A 45 7.68 -3.44 16.33
CA ARG A 45 8.07 -2.25 15.55
C ARG A 45 8.25 -2.44 14.04
N ASN A 46 8.33 -3.67 13.56
CA ASN A 46 8.32 -4.01 12.14
C ASN A 46 6.95 -3.73 11.51
N ILE A 47 6.88 -3.73 10.18
CA ILE A 47 5.61 -3.72 9.44
C ILE A 47 4.73 -4.87 9.95
N VAL A 48 3.47 -4.54 10.23
CA VAL A 48 2.53 -5.45 10.86
C VAL A 48 2.17 -6.61 9.91
N LYS A 49 2.38 -7.84 10.37
CA LYS A 49 1.98 -9.07 9.68
C LYS A 49 0.73 -9.65 10.32
N ASN A 50 -0.25 -10.07 9.52
CA ASN A 50 -1.56 -10.52 10.02
C ASN A 50 -2.15 -9.52 11.05
N PRO A 51 -2.51 -8.30 10.62
CA PRO A 51 -2.80 -7.20 11.54
C PRO A 51 -4.02 -7.45 12.41
N MET A 52 -3.82 -7.32 13.73
CA MET A 52 -4.84 -7.34 14.76
C MET A 52 -5.02 -5.92 15.31
N GLY A 53 -6.26 -5.47 15.44
CA GLY A 53 -6.62 -4.17 15.99
C GLY A 53 -7.72 -4.26 17.03
N PRO A 54 -7.93 -3.23 17.83
CA PRO A 54 -8.98 -3.22 18.85
C PRO A 54 -10.39 -3.20 18.22
N SER A 55 -11.29 -4.09 18.68
CA SER A 55 -12.69 -4.17 18.21
C SER A 55 -13.47 -2.87 18.39
N HIS A 56 -13.12 -2.06 19.38
CA HIS A 56 -13.78 -0.77 19.63
C HIS A 56 -13.37 0.33 18.63
N LYS A 57 -12.31 0.14 17.83
CA LYS A 57 -11.83 1.05 16.77
C LYS A 57 -11.56 2.51 17.19
N VAL A 58 -11.47 2.79 18.50
CA VAL A 58 -11.13 4.11 19.08
C VAL A 58 -9.62 4.34 19.04
N CYS A 59 -8.80 3.35 19.41
CA CYS A 59 -7.36 3.36 19.16
C CYS A 59 -7.07 2.80 17.76
N GLN A 60 -6.17 3.43 17.01
CA GLN A 60 -5.60 2.86 15.78
C GLN A 60 -4.23 2.24 16.10
N HIS A 61 -4.20 1.38 17.12
CA HIS A 61 -3.01 0.64 17.52
C HIS A 61 -3.13 -0.78 16.99
N PHE A 62 -2.18 -1.18 16.17
CA PHE A 62 -2.17 -2.48 15.52
C PHE A 62 -0.98 -3.29 15.99
N VAL A 63 -1.17 -4.60 16.05
CA VAL A 63 -0.14 -5.58 16.42
C VAL A 63 -0.21 -6.77 15.46
N CYS A 64 0.89 -7.49 15.31
CA CYS A 64 0.87 -8.75 14.58
C CYS A 64 0.05 -9.78 15.35
N LYS A 65 -0.53 -10.77 14.65
CA LYS A 65 -1.23 -11.90 15.27
C LYS A 65 -0.40 -12.58 16.36
N GLU A 66 0.88 -12.79 16.11
CA GLU A 66 1.84 -13.38 17.07
C GLU A 66 2.28 -12.43 18.21
N CYS A 67 1.86 -11.17 18.15
CA CYS A 67 2.22 -10.13 19.11
C CYS A 67 1.07 -9.72 20.03
N VAL A 68 -0.14 -10.25 19.86
CA VAL A 68 -1.34 -9.85 20.63
C VAL A 68 -1.13 -10.00 22.14
N GLU A 69 -0.49 -11.08 22.57
CA GLU A 69 -0.29 -11.39 23.99
C GLU A 69 0.94 -10.69 24.60
N LYS A 70 1.82 -10.14 23.74
CA LYS A 70 3.07 -9.49 24.17
C LYS A 70 2.82 -8.06 24.64
N PRO A 71 3.63 -7.54 25.58
CA PRO A 71 3.48 -6.17 26.06
C PRO A 71 3.82 -5.18 24.94
N MET A 72 2.95 -4.18 24.75
CA MET A 72 3.19 -3.11 23.79
C MET A 72 4.31 -2.20 24.28
N THR A 73 5.14 -1.74 23.34
CA THR A 73 6.28 -0.84 23.60
C THR A 73 5.89 0.64 23.54
N ILE A 74 4.61 0.96 23.29
CA ILE A 74 4.12 2.34 23.18
C ILE A 74 4.12 3.05 24.55
N LYS A 75 4.59 4.29 24.56
CA LYS A 75 4.56 5.18 25.73
C LYS A 75 3.94 6.53 25.32
N PRO A 76 2.94 7.05 26.06
CA PRO A 76 2.25 6.43 27.19
C PRO A 76 1.40 5.22 26.76
N GLN A 77 1.10 4.33 27.72
CA GLN A 77 0.18 3.22 27.45
C GLN A 77 -1.22 3.74 27.12
N CYS A 78 -1.82 3.21 26.06
CA CYS A 78 -3.17 3.58 25.67
C CYS A 78 -4.21 2.99 26.62
N SER A 79 -5.05 3.83 27.25
CA SER A 79 -6.07 3.41 28.20
C SER A 79 -7.06 2.36 27.67
N TRP A 80 -7.37 2.43 26.37
CA TRP A 80 -8.31 1.52 25.70
C TRP A 80 -7.69 0.17 25.37
N CYS A 81 -6.42 0.19 24.99
CA CYS A 81 -5.69 -0.98 24.52
C CYS A 81 -5.03 -1.78 25.69
N LYS A 82 -5.30 -1.42 26.97
CA LYS A 82 -4.75 -2.10 28.17
C LYS A 82 -5.19 -3.55 28.34
N LYS A 83 -6.46 -3.84 28.02
CA LYS A 83 -7.07 -5.15 28.36
C LYS A 83 -6.80 -6.26 27.35
N ARG A 84 -6.28 -5.97 26.15
CA ARG A 84 -5.83 -6.91 25.07
C ARG A 84 -6.80 -8.04 24.62
N GLU A 85 -7.85 -8.35 25.38
CA GLU A 85 -8.86 -9.38 25.13
C GLU A 85 -9.81 -9.06 23.96
N SER A 86 -9.74 -7.84 23.42
CA SER A 86 -10.65 -7.35 22.37
C SER A 86 -9.94 -7.02 21.06
N PHE A 87 -8.88 -7.76 20.69
CA PHE A 87 -8.22 -7.59 19.40
C PHE A 87 -8.83 -8.52 18.36
N GLU A 88 -9.25 -7.95 17.24
CA GLU A 88 -9.81 -8.66 16.08
C GLU A 88 -8.95 -8.45 14.84
N GLU A 89 -9.09 -9.33 13.85
CA GLU A 89 -8.38 -9.19 12.58
C GLU A 89 -8.85 -7.94 11.82
N SER A 90 -7.89 -7.13 11.35
CA SER A 90 -8.17 -5.93 10.57
C SER A 90 -7.91 -6.17 9.08
N THR A 91 -8.93 -6.64 8.37
CA THR A 91 -8.88 -6.84 6.92
C THR A 91 -8.56 -5.54 6.16
N GLN A 92 -9.10 -4.40 6.64
CA GLN A 92 -8.81 -3.09 6.06
C GLN A 92 -7.32 -2.74 6.15
N LEU A 93 -6.71 -2.88 7.33
CA LEU A 93 -5.30 -2.56 7.48
C LEU A 93 -4.43 -3.54 6.67
N ARG A 94 -4.83 -4.81 6.62
CA ARG A 94 -4.15 -5.82 5.81
C ARG A 94 -4.08 -5.40 4.34
N MET A 95 -5.17 -4.92 3.76
CA MET A 95 -5.16 -4.37 2.40
C MET A 95 -4.18 -3.20 2.26
N VAL A 96 -4.16 -2.27 3.22
CA VAL A 96 -3.24 -1.12 3.19
C VAL A 96 -1.78 -1.57 3.27
N VAL A 97 -1.45 -2.60 4.05
CA VAL A 97 -0.10 -3.18 4.11
C VAL A 97 0.29 -3.77 2.76
N SER A 98 -0.58 -4.55 2.11
CA SER A 98 -0.31 -5.09 0.77
C SER A 98 -0.13 -3.97 -0.26
N CYS A 99 -0.95 -2.91 -0.19
CA CYS A 99 -0.82 -1.75 -1.05
C CYS A 99 0.47 -0.95 -0.78
N PHE A 100 0.92 -0.88 0.49
CA PHE A 100 2.18 -0.25 0.86
C PHE A 100 3.38 -0.99 0.21
N LYS A 101 3.38 -2.32 0.23
CA LYS A 101 4.38 -3.09 -0.51
C LYS A 101 4.38 -2.74 -2.00
N LYS A 102 3.20 -2.70 -2.62
CA LYS A 102 3.10 -2.38 -4.06
C LYS A 102 3.55 -0.97 -4.43
N ILE A 103 3.30 0.02 -3.59
CA ILE A 103 3.83 1.37 -3.84
C ILE A 103 5.35 1.42 -3.65
N CYS A 104 5.91 0.70 -2.67
CA CYS A 104 7.37 0.60 -2.51
C CYS A 104 8.03 -0.06 -3.72
N GLU A 105 7.50 -1.19 -4.19
CA GLU A 105 7.96 -1.88 -5.41
C GLU A 105 7.92 -0.93 -6.62
N TYR A 106 6.81 -0.21 -6.80
CA TYR A 106 6.65 0.75 -7.89
C TYR A 106 7.70 1.87 -7.82
N VAL A 107 7.83 2.54 -6.67
CA VAL A 107 8.77 3.65 -6.50
C VAL A 107 10.20 3.19 -6.75
N MET A 108 10.61 2.04 -6.19
CA MET A 108 11.94 1.47 -6.38
C MET A 108 12.23 1.08 -7.85
N SER A 109 11.21 0.67 -8.61
CA SER A 109 11.33 0.37 -10.04
C SER A 109 11.27 1.59 -10.96
N SER A 110 10.94 2.77 -10.42
CA SER A 110 10.77 4.01 -11.17
C SER A 110 12.05 4.87 -11.16
N PRO A 111 12.15 5.92 -12.00
CA PRO A 111 13.27 6.86 -11.95
C PRO A 111 13.48 7.52 -10.57
N ILE A 112 12.41 7.64 -9.76
CA ILE A 112 12.51 8.14 -8.37
C ILE A 112 13.41 7.21 -7.54
N GLY A 113 13.26 5.90 -7.68
CA GLY A 113 14.07 4.91 -6.95
C GLY A 113 15.55 5.01 -7.30
N THR A 114 15.87 5.12 -8.60
CA THR A 114 17.24 5.34 -9.08
C THR A 114 17.84 6.61 -8.51
N ASP A 115 17.11 7.73 -8.59
CA ASP A 115 17.52 9.03 -8.04
C ASP A 115 17.79 8.97 -6.53
N LEU A 116 16.96 8.25 -5.79
CA LEU A 116 17.10 8.07 -4.34
C LEU A 116 18.32 7.21 -3.98
N GLN A 117 18.59 6.16 -4.76
CA GLN A 117 19.75 5.28 -4.57
C GLN A 117 21.07 5.99 -4.88
N GLU A 118 21.13 6.77 -5.97
CA GLU A 118 22.30 7.58 -6.31
C GLU A 118 22.66 8.58 -5.20
N GLN A 119 21.66 9.20 -4.58
CA GLN A 119 21.87 10.07 -3.42
C GLN A 119 22.43 9.30 -2.22
N ALA A 120 21.93 8.09 -1.96
CA ALA A 120 22.40 7.25 -0.86
C ALA A 120 23.88 6.86 -1.03
N HIS A 121 24.33 6.63 -2.27
CA HIS A 121 25.71 6.33 -2.59
C HIS A 121 26.67 7.51 -2.37
N ASN A 122 26.17 8.75 -2.35
CA ASN A 122 26.96 9.96 -2.11
C ASN A 122 27.29 10.19 -0.62
N GLY A 123 27.02 9.22 0.25
CA GLY A 123 27.37 9.25 1.68
C GLY A 123 26.27 9.81 2.59
N GLU A 124 25.12 10.19 2.03
CA GLU A 124 23.94 10.58 2.81
C GLU A 124 23.07 9.36 3.11
N THR A 125 22.72 9.14 4.37
CA THR A 125 21.76 8.08 4.72
C THR A 125 20.37 8.49 4.26
N ASN A 126 19.90 7.93 3.14
CA ASN A 126 18.58 8.22 2.63
C ASN A 126 17.53 7.37 3.35
N SER A 127 16.93 7.94 4.41
CA SER A 127 15.89 7.29 5.20
C SER A 127 14.69 6.78 4.37
N LEU A 128 14.44 7.34 3.18
CA LEU A 128 13.42 6.83 2.27
C LEU A 128 13.79 5.51 1.63
N VAL A 129 15.04 5.35 1.18
CA VAL A 129 15.51 4.11 0.54
C VAL A 129 15.34 2.95 1.51
N THR A 130 15.75 3.11 2.77
CA THR A 130 15.57 2.07 3.80
C THR A 130 14.11 1.70 4.02
N ILE A 131 13.19 2.67 4.03
CA ILE A 131 11.74 2.41 4.17
C ILE A 131 11.19 1.66 2.95
N LEU A 132 11.64 2.05 1.75
CA LEU A 132 11.21 1.45 0.50
C LEU A 132 11.70 0.00 0.40
N GLU A 133 12.98 -0.25 0.69
CA GLU A 133 13.56 -1.59 0.76
C GLU A 133 12.84 -2.47 1.80
N GLU A 134 12.61 -1.96 3.02
CA GLU A 134 11.82 -2.67 4.04
C GLU A 134 10.42 -3.05 3.52
N GLY A 135 9.78 -2.16 2.75
CA GLY A 135 8.47 -2.42 2.16
C GLY A 135 8.50 -3.43 1.01
N VAL A 136 9.56 -3.46 0.21
CA VAL A 136 9.75 -4.44 -0.88
C VAL A 136 10.00 -5.83 -0.30
N ASP A 137 10.90 -5.92 0.68
CA ASP A 137 11.30 -7.16 1.35
C ASP A 137 10.22 -7.71 2.30
N PHE A 138 9.16 -6.94 2.53
CA PHE A 138 8.07 -7.37 3.40
C PHE A 138 7.33 -8.59 2.81
N GLU A 139 7.33 -9.69 3.55
CA GLU A 139 6.60 -10.91 3.20
C GLU A 139 5.38 -11.13 4.12
N ASP A 140 4.19 -11.02 3.54
CA ASP A 140 2.94 -11.40 4.19
C ASP A 140 2.44 -12.74 3.65
N ASP A 141 1.87 -13.57 4.52
CA ASP A 141 1.19 -14.82 4.18
C ASP A 141 -0.24 -14.58 3.66
N TYR A 142 -0.61 -13.31 3.42
CA TYR A 142 -1.93 -12.97 2.94
C TYR A 142 -2.18 -13.44 1.50
N GLN A 143 -3.12 -14.35 1.38
CA GLN A 143 -3.82 -14.63 0.13
C GLN A 143 -5.11 -13.80 0.12
N SER A 144 -5.22 -12.85 -0.81
CA SER A 144 -6.53 -12.25 -1.08
C SER A 144 -7.50 -13.38 -1.40
N PRO A 145 -8.72 -13.40 -0.82
CA PRO A 145 -9.74 -14.35 -1.26
C PRO A 145 -9.85 -14.28 -2.78
N PRO A 146 -9.95 -15.41 -3.49
CA PRO A 146 -10.11 -15.39 -4.94
C PRO A 146 -11.29 -14.46 -5.25
N VAL A 147 -11.02 -13.37 -5.97
CA VAL A 147 -12.05 -12.51 -6.51
C VAL A 147 -12.71 -13.34 -7.60
N ILE A 148 -13.73 -14.11 -7.25
CA ILE A 148 -14.64 -14.68 -8.22
C ILE A 148 -15.56 -13.52 -8.58
N PRO A 149 -15.46 -12.90 -9.78
CA PRO A 149 -16.46 -11.95 -10.19
C PRO A 149 -17.70 -12.80 -10.48
N ASN A 150 -18.63 -12.86 -9.52
CA ASN A 150 -19.91 -13.50 -9.75
C ASN A 150 -20.75 -12.57 -10.64
N TYR A 151 -20.51 -12.64 -11.96
CA TYR A 151 -21.29 -11.92 -12.96
C TYR A 151 -22.78 -12.33 -12.96
N ASN A 152 -23.16 -13.39 -12.24
CA ASN A 152 -24.53 -13.87 -12.15
C ASN A 152 -25.34 -13.25 -10.99
N ALA A 153 -24.76 -12.34 -10.20
CA ALA A 153 -25.44 -11.70 -9.07
C ALA A 153 -26.21 -10.41 -9.43
N PHE A 154 -26.27 -10.01 -10.71
CA PHE A 154 -27.11 -8.90 -11.16
C PHE A 154 -28.47 -9.41 -11.66
N PRO A 155 -29.55 -9.30 -10.87
CA PRO A 155 -30.90 -9.50 -11.40
C PRO A 155 -31.26 -8.28 -12.25
N GLY A 156 -30.91 -8.32 -13.53
CA GLY A 156 -31.34 -7.30 -14.49
C GLY A 156 -30.33 -6.97 -15.58
N SER A 157 -30.09 -7.89 -16.51
CA SER A 157 -29.55 -7.52 -17.83
C SER A 157 -29.96 -8.54 -18.90
N ASN A 158 -31.26 -8.55 -19.22
CA ASN A 158 -31.68 -8.89 -20.57
C ASN A 158 -31.31 -7.72 -21.49
N ILE A 159 -30.07 -7.69 -21.99
CA ILE A 159 -29.75 -6.91 -23.18
C ILE A 159 -28.95 -7.81 -24.13
N HIS A 160 -29.68 -8.27 -25.14
CA HIS A 160 -29.20 -8.99 -26.31
C HIS A 160 -27.87 -8.46 -26.86
N SER A 161 -26.88 -9.35 -26.93
CA SER A 161 -26.24 -9.79 -28.18
C SER A 161 -26.19 -8.77 -29.33
N ARG A 162 -25.26 -7.80 -29.32
CA ARG A 162 -24.63 -7.24 -30.54
C ARG A 162 -23.56 -6.19 -30.22
N ALA A 163 -22.30 -6.59 -30.05
CA ALA A 163 -21.16 -5.69 -30.24
C ALA A 163 -19.80 -6.41 -30.36
N THR A 164 -19.71 -7.50 -31.12
CA THR A 164 -18.42 -8.10 -31.50
C THR A 164 -18.23 -8.04 -33.01
N SER A 165 -18.11 -6.82 -33.55
CA SER A 165 -17.69 -6.61 -34.94
C SER A 165 -17.24 -5.18 -35.28
N ARG A 166 -16.64 -4.44 -34.32
CA ARG A 166 -16.02 -3.12 -34.62
C ARG A 166 -14.69 -2.87 -33.91
N ILE A 167 -13.83 -3.88 -33.82
CA ILE A 167 -12.38 -3.66 -33.59
C ILE A 167 -11.59 -4.65 -34.46
N ARG A 168 -11.77 -4.55 -35.78
CA ARG A 168 -10.96 -5.24 -36.79
C ARG A 168 -11.15 -4.53 -38.13
N ASN A 169 -10.79 -3.25 -38.20
CA ASN A 169 -10.60 -2.49 -39.45
C ASN A 169 -10.01 -1.10 -39.17
N ARG A 170 -8.83 -1.04 -38.55
CA ARG A 170 -8.00 0.19 -38.52
C ARG A 170 -6.52 -0.04 -38.85
N PHE A 171 -6.19 -1.19 -39.44
CA PHE A 171 -4.83 -1.53 -39.86
C PHE A 171 -4.85 -2.37 -41.14
N LYS A 172 -5.51 -1.91 -42.21
CA LYS A 172 -5.25 -2.33 -43.60
C LYS A 172 -5.69 -1.19 -44.52
N GLY A 173 -4.75 -0.49 -45.14
CA GLY A 173 -5.06 0.51 -46.17
C GLY A 173 -4.10 1.70 -46.26
N GLN A 174 -2.79 1.47 -46.34
CA GLN A 174 -1.89 2.37 -47.04
C GLN A 174 -1.04 1.51 -47.97
N THR A 175 -1.55 1.32 -49.18
CA THR A 175 -0.79 0.86 -50.34
C THR A 175 -0.65 2.03 -51.31
N TYR A 176 0.55 2.10 -51.86
CA TYR A 176 1.12 3.09 -52.78
C TYR A 176 0.39 3.18 -54.13
N GLU A 177 0.86 4.17 -54.93
CA GLU A 177 0.71 4.40 -56.39
C GLU A 177 -0.47 5.30 -56.79
N LYS A 178 -0.33 6.37 -57.60
CA LYS A 178 0.70 6.82 -58.56
C LYS A 178 0.67 8.34 -58.68
#